data_AF-A0A7X0MFL9-F1
#
_entry.id   AF-A0A7X0MFL9-F1
#
_cell.length_a   1.000
_cell.length_b   1.000
_cell.length_c   1.000
_cell.angle_alpha   90.00
_cell.angle_beta   90.00
_cell.angle_gamma   90.00
#
_symmetry.space_group_name_H-M   'P 1'
#
loop_
_entity.id
_entity.type
_entity.pdbx_description
1 polymer ?
#
loop_
_entity_poly.entity_id
_entity_poly.type
_entity_poly.pdbx_seq_one_letter_code
_entity_poly.pdbx_strand_id
1 'polypeptide(L)'
;MQQMSIPEMRAYLERSTSSLNANKLHGMKAEASFRSYVQSLGASQRVSPGGWIFRQKGEQDFGNSTVAVFPHCLDADRDYSKEPSRTDIPLTLHTICATMHQIGIRSFYAHPVISGGSTGKVVVWKLIQLGVPWQTEFADADLAFTAFIRRSRRYNYLRYSTDVSSLSDGDVLVQFSHENLRVFIEDRFMCETSDIDGIVWGERYTYPIEIKEKAPARDNDIGEWFGLDTGPFVKLAHYAARRGNLHSLFVVREIEDPATRTFKRWLFTEFDKLAQYASWVPRSGGQSMGGSTSMVVRIPRTAFRELDAKALKEI
;
A
#
# COMPACT_ATOMS: atom_id res chain seq x y z
N MET A 1 6.98 -20.82 21.78
CA MET A 1 6.97 -19.48 21.17
C MET A 1 6.92 -19.65 19.66
N GLN A 2 5.88 -19.14 19.01
CA GLN A 2 5.76 -19.16 17.54
C GLN A 2 6.03 -17.75 17.01
N GLN A 3 7.31 -17.49 16.74
CA GLN A 3 7.85 -16.26 16.18
C GLN A 3 8.45 -16.52 14.80
N MET A 4 8.57 -15.50 13.97
CA MET A 4 9.41 -15.54 12.79
C MET A 4 10.63 -14.64 12.98
N SER A 5 11.80 -15.15 12.60
CA SER A 5 13.04 -14.38 12.64
C SER A 5 13.21 -13.51 11.39
N ILE A 6 13.97 -12.42 11.51
CA ILE A 6 14.28 -11.53 10.39
C ILE A 6 14.90 -12.28 9.20
N PRO A 7 15.86 -13.21 9.37
CA PRO A 7 16.39 -14.00 8.25
C PRO A 7 15.33 -14.85 7.54
N GLU A 8 14.40 -15.47 8.28
CA GLU A 8 13.31 -16.25 7.68
C GLU A 8 12.39 -15.35 6.83
N MET A 9 12.05 -14.15 7.34
CA MET A 9 11.23 -13.18 6.63
C MET A 9 11.94 -12.62 5.39
N ARG A 10 13.24 -12.31 5.49
CA ARG A 10 14.04 -11.82 4.38
C ARG A 10 14.14 -12.86 3.26
N ALA A 11 14.43 -14.12 3.60
CA ALA A 11 14.46 -15.22 2.63
C ALA A 11 13.10 -15.44 1.92
N TYR A 12 11.98 -15.21 2.62
CA TYR A 12 10.67 -15.23 1.99
C TYR A 12 10.51 -14.08 0.97
N LEU A 13 10.91 -12.87 1.33
CA LEU A 13 10.82 -11.68 0.47
C LEU A 13 11.67 -11.83 -0.81
N GLU A 14 12.86 -12.41 -0.71
CA GLU A 14 13.74 -12.69 -1.86
C GLU A 14 13.04 -13.54 -2.92
N ARG A 15 12.14 -14.43 -2.50
CA ARG A 15 11.46 -15.40 -3.36
C ARG A 15 10.06 -14.99 -3.80
N SER A 16 9.34 -14.24 -2.99
CA SER A 16 7.96 -13.79 -3.24
C SER A 16 7.90 -12.53 -4.07
N THR A 17 8.87 -11.63 -3.89
CA THR A 17 8.90 -10.35 -4.58
C THR A 17 9.30 -10.58 -6.04
N SER A 18 8.35 -10.36 -6.96
CA SER A 18 8.59 -10.46 -8.39
C SER A 18 9.81 -9.66 -8.83
N SER A 19 10.75 -10.33 -9.52
CA SER A 19 11.94 -9.69 -10.10
C SER A 19 11.53 -8.70 -11.19
N LEU A 20 11.39 -7.43 -10.81
CA LEU A 20 11.29 -6.29 -11.71
C LEU A 20 11.97 -5.09 -11.05
N ASN A 21 13.30 -5.10 -11.19
CA ASN A 21 14.28 -4.01 -11.10
C ASN A 21 14.29 -3.17 -9.82
N ALA A 22 15.40 -2.51 -9.56
CA ALA A 22 15.62 -1.66 -8.39
C ALA A 22 14.42 -0.73 -8.03
N ASN A 23 13.58 -0.36 -9.00
CA ASN A 23 12.35 0.40 -8.83
C ASN A 23 11.41 -0.12 -7.74
N LYS A 24 11.13 -1.43 -7.66
CA LYS A 24 10.22 -1.96 -6.62
C LYS A 24 10.83 -1.79 -5.23
N LEU A 25 12.14 -2.05 -5.11
CA LEU A 25 12.89 -1.84 -3.88
C LEU A 25 12.95 -0.36 -3.50
N HIS A 26 13.08 0.54 -4.48
CA HIS A 26 13.01 1.97 -4.26
C HIS A 26 11.62 2.43 -3.79
N GLY A 27 10.55 1.84 -4.32
CA GLY A 27 9.18 2.06 -3.83
C GLY A 27 9.05 1.67 -2.35
N MET A 28 9.46 0.45 -2.00
CA MET A 28 9.45 -0.04 -0.61
C MET A 28 10.26 0.85 0.33
N LYS A 29 11.44 1.32 -0.11
CA LYS A 29 12.28 2.25 0.66
C LYS A 29 11.65 3.63 0.78
N ALA A 30 10.95 4.11 -0.24
CA ALA A 30 10.23 5.37 -0.17
C ALA A 30 9.09 5.30 0.85
N GLU A 31 8.29 4.22 0.85
CA GLU A 31 7.24 4.01 1.86
C GLU A 31 7.80 3.95 3.29
N ALA A 32 8.88 3.20 3.49
CA ALA A 32 9.61 3.14 4.76
C ALA A 32 10.10 4.51 5.21
N SER A 33 10.83 5.20 4.32
CA SER A 33 11.39 6.53 4.56
C SER A 33 10.29 7.56 4.83
N PHE A 34 9.12 7.43 4.19
CA PHE A 34 7.97 8.29 4.44
C PHE A 34 7.46 8.13 5.87
N ARG A 35 7.28 6.89 6.35
CA ARG A 35 6.84 6.65 7.73
C ARG A 35 7.83 7.19 8.75
N SER A 36 9.13 6.94 8.55
CA SER A 36 10.17 7.51 9.42
C SER A 36 10.19 9.03 9.40
N TYR A 37 9.93 9.65 8.23
CA TYR A 37 9.83 11.09 8.10
C TYR A 37 8.62 11.64 8.86
N VAL A 38 7.43 11.06 8.70
CA VAL A 38 6.25 11.53 9.42
C VAL A 38 6.37 11.30 10.94
N GLN A 39 7.07 10.24 11.35
CA GLN A 39 7.46 10.03 12.74
C GLN A 39 8.41 11.14 13.25
N SER A 40 9.39 11.57 12.47
CA SER A 40 10.31 12.65 12.87
C SER A 40 9.61 14.01 13.00
N LEU A 41 8.47 14.18 12.32
CA LEU A 41 7.56 15.33 12.49
C LEU A 41 6.64 15.20 13.73
N GLY A 42 6.76 14.13 14.52
CA GLY A 42 5.94 13.87 15.71
C GLY A 42 4.53 13.34 15.40
N ALA A 43 4.31 12.84 14.19
CA ALA A 43 2.99 12.44 13.69
C ALA A 43 2.92 10.94 13.32
N SER A 44 3.70 10.08 13.97
CA SER A 44 3.73 8.63 13.67
C SER A 44 2.35 7.96 13.72
N GLN A 45 1.49 8.38 14.66
CA GLN A 45 0.11 7.90 14.79
C GLN A 45 -0.82 8.39 13.67
N ARG A 46 -0.33 9.24 12.77
CA ARG A 46 -1.07 9.81 11.63
C ARG A 46 -0.85 9.06 10.31
N VAL A 47 -0.01 8.02 10.27
CA VAL A 47 0.24 7.23 9.04
C VAL A 47 0.15 5.72 9.27
N SER A 48 -0.66 5.05 8.46
CA SER A 48 -0.76 3.59 8.41
C SER A 48 0.40 2.97 7.62
N PRO A 49 0.85 1.74 7.95
CA PRO A 49 1.75 0.97 7.10
C PRO A 49 1.17 0.63 5.72
N GLY A 50 -0.15 0.80 5.53
CA GLY A 50 -0.83 0.52 4.29
C GLY A 50 -1.51 -0.86 4.30
N GLY A 51 -1.79 -1.40 3.13
CA GLY A 51 -2.46 -2.69 2.99
C GLY A 51 -2.70 -3.05 1.53
N TRP A 52 -3.73 -3.86 1.30
CA TRP A 52 -4.10 -4.33 -0.03
C TRP A 52 -5.57 -4.09 -0.32
N ILE A 53 -5.88 -3.76 -1.57
CA ILE A 53 -7.22 -3.85 -2.12
C ILE A 53 -7.28 -5.05 -3.05
N PHE A 54 -8.29 -5.88 -2.83
CA PHE A 54 -8.64 -7.00 -3.66
C PHE A 54 -9.99 -6.74 -4.29
N ARG A 55 -10.06 -6.84 -5.61
CA ARG A 55 -11.28 -6.76 -6.40
C ARG A 55 -11.59 -8.12 -6.98
N GLN A 56 -12.84 -8.54 -6.89
CA GLN A 56 -13.31 -9.79 -7.46
C GLN A 56 -12.96 -9.85 -8.95
N LYS A 57 -12.38 -10.98 -9.39
CA LYS A 57 -12.05 -11.24 -10.79
C LYS A 57 -12.83 -12.46 -11.27
N GLY A 58 -13.54 -12.29 -12.37
CA GLY A 58 -14.37 -13.33 -13.00
C GLY A 58 -15.09 -12.79 -14.23
N GLU A 59 -15.52 -13.68 -15.11
CA GLU A 59 -16.39 -13.30 -16.23
C GLU A 59 -17.70 -12.75 -15.67
N GLN A 60 -18.16 -11.59 -16.15
CA GLN A 60 -19.39 -10.90 -15.70
C GLN A 60 -19.40 -10.34 -14.26
N ASP A 61 -18.40 -10.66 -13.44
CA ASP A 61 -18.36 -10.29 -12.01
C ASP A 61 -17.21 -9.35 -11.60
N PHE A 62 -16.45 -8.86 -12.57
CA PHE A 62 -15.27 -8.03 -12.29
C PHE A 62 -15.62 -6.77 -11.48
N GLY A 63 -15.03 -6.66 -10.29
CA GLY A 63 -15.17 -5.47 -9.43
C GLY A 63 -16.52 -5.35 -8.71
N ASN A 64 -17.40 -6.36 -8.76
CA ASN A 64 -18.67 -6.36 -8.01
C ASN A 64 -18.45 -6.47 -6.49
N SER A 65 -17.35 -7.09 -6.06
CA SER A 65 -16.89 -7.08 -4.67
C SER A 65 -15.49 -6.49 -4.57
N THR A 66 -15.33 -5.52 -3.66
CA THR A 66 -14.03 -4.91 -3.34
C THR A 66 -13.79 -5.01 -1.84
N VAL A 67 -12.61 -5.51 -1.48
CA VAL A 67 -12.19 -5.75 -0.10
C VAL A 67 -10.84 -5.07 0.12
N ALA A 68 -10.73 -4.21 1.15
CA ALA A 68 -9.45 -3.73 1.65
C ALA A 68 -9.03 -4.55 2.87
N VAL A 69 -7.75 -4.93 2.95
CA VAL A 69 -7.19 -5.67 4.07
C VAL A 69 -5.91 -4.99 4.55
N PHE A 70 -5.89 -4.67 5.84
CA PHE A 70 -4.77 -4.01 6.51
C PHE A 70 -4.06 -5.02 7.42
N PRO A 71 -2.76 -5.31 7.19
CA PRO A 71 -2.03 -6.25 8.01
C PRO A 71 -1.67 -5.66 9.38
N HIS A 72 -1.77 -6.48 10.41
CA HIS A 72 -0.89 -6.38 11.58
C HIS A 72 0.53 -6.73 11.13
N CYS A 73 1.44 -5.75 11.15
CA CYS A 73 2.83 -6.01 10.85
C CYS A 73 3.50 -6.79 11.97
N LEU A 74 4.14 -7.92 11.63
CA LEU A 74 4.82 -8.76 12.61
C LEU A 74 5.88 -7.99 13.40
N ASP A 75 6.14 -8.50 14.59
CA ASP A 75 7.20 -8.05 15.49
C ASP A 75 8.08 -9.28 15.75
N ALA A 76 9.40 -9.13 15.60
CA ALA A 76 10.35 -10.22 15.76
C ALA A 76 10.29 -10.85 17.16
N ASP A 77 9.98 -10.04 18.19
CA ASP A 77 10.04 -10.47 19.58
C ASP A 77 8.68 -10.92 20.14
N ARG A 78 7.63 -10.93 19.31
CA ARG A 78 6.26 -11.27 19.74
C ARG A 78 5.85 -12.70 19.39
N ASP A 79 5.29 -13.42 20.37
CA ASP A 79 4.68 -14.74 20.13
C ASP A 79 3.31 -14.62 19.45
N TYR A 80 3.19 -15.15 18.23
CA TYR A 80 1.96 -15.17 17.43
C TYR A 80 1.26 -16.53 17.44
N SER A 81 1.54 -17.40 18.42
CA SER A 81 0.79 -18.65 18.61
C SER A 81 -0.61 -18.46 19.22
N LYS A 82 -0.85 -17.31 19.85
CA LYS A 82 -2.09 -17.02 20.57
C LYS A 82 -3.18 -16.52 19.63
N GLU A 83 -4.41 -16.63 20.10
CA GLU A 83 -5.58 -16.05 19.42
C GLU A 83 -5.41 -14.53 19.21
N PRO A 84 -5.92 -13.98 18.10
CA PRO A 84 -5.87 -12.55 17.83
C PRO A 84 -6.48 -11.69 18.95
N SER A 85 -5.82 -10.59 19.30
CA SER A 85 -6.38 -9.61 20.24
C SER A 85 -6.93 -8.39 19.53
N ARG A 86 -8.07 -7.88 20.02
CA ARG A 86 -8.62 -6.60 19.56
C ARG A 86 -7.77 -5.40 19.96
N THR A 87 -6.95 -5.54 21.00
CA THR A 87 -6.03 -4.47 21.46
C THR A 87 -4.94 -4.16 20.43
N ASP A 88 -4.71 -5.06 19.48
CA ASP A 88 -3.73 -4.87 18.40
C ASP A 88 -4.26 -4.01 17.25
N ILE A 89 -5.57 -3.80 17.19
CA ILE A 89 -6.21 -3.03 16.13
C ILE A 89 -5.89 -1.55 16.37
N PRO A 90 -5.24 -0.86 15.42
CA PRO A 90 -5.00 0.58 15.57
C PRO A 90 -6.32 1.32 15.71
N LEU A 91 -6.42 2.17 16.75
CA LEU A 91 -7.65 2.90 17.09
C LEU A 91 -8.26 3.64 15.88
N THR A 92 -7.39 4.27 15.09
CA THR A 92 -7.75 5.10 13.95
C THR A 92 -8.17 4.29 12.72
N LEU A 93 -7.91 2.98 12.70
CA LEU A 93 -8.23 2.12 11.56
C LEU A 93 -9.74 1.88 11.42
N HIS A 94 -10.49 1.89 12.52
CA HIS A 94 -11.95 1.72 12.44
C HIS A 94 -12.60 2.85 11.64
N THR A 95 -12.16 4.09 11.84
CA THR A 95 -12.63 5.26 11.09
C THR A 95 -12.29 5.18 9.60
N ILE A 96 -11.07 4.73 9.24
CA ILE A 96 -10.71 4.47 7.84
C ILE A 96 -11.65 3.45 7.24
N CYS A 97 -11.87 2.35 7.93
CA CYS A 97 -12.69 1.27 7.41
C CYS A 97 -14.13 1.76 7.19
N ALA A 98 -14.64 2.63 8.07
CA ALA A 98 -15.95 3.25 7.90
C ALA A 98 -16.02 4.14 6.65
N THR A 99 -14.98 4.95 6.36
CA THR A 99 -14.93 5.78 5.15
C THR A 99 -14.78 4.94 3.87
N MET A 100 -14.01 3.85 3.91
CA MET A 100 -13.95 2.89 2.82
C MET A 100 -15.29 2.20 2.56
N HIS A 101 -16.02 1.86 3.61
CA HIS A 101 -17.36 1.30 3.51
C HIS A 101 -18.36 2.23 2.80
N GLN A 102 -18.26 3.55 3.02
CA GLN A 102 -19.10 4.55 2.33
C GLN A 102 -18.92 4.52 0.80
N ILE A 103 -17.72 4.17 0.34
CA ILE A 103 -17.40 4.07 -1.08
C ILE A 103 -17.52 2.63 -1.60
N GLY A 104 -18.16 1.72 -0.86
CA GLY A 104 -18.43 0.34 -1.29
C GLY A 104 -17.23 -0.61 -1.19
N ILE A 105 -16.23 -0.28 -0.39
CA ILE A 105 -15.07 -1.14 -0.10
C ILE A 105 -15.25 -1.73 1.28
N ARG A 106 -15.38 -3.06 1.39
CA ARG A 106 -15.44 -3.72 2.70
C ARG A 106 -14.04 -3.81 3.28
N SER A 107 -13.86 -3.41 4.53
CA SER A 107 -12.51 -3.26 5.08
C SER A 107 -12.27 -4.12 6.30
N PHE A 108 -11.11 -4.76 6.32
CA PHE A 108 -10.73 -5.75 7.33
C PHE A 108 -9.34 -5.45 7.87
N TYR A 109 -9.17 -5.76 9.14
CA TYR A 109 -7.85 -5.89 9.75
C TYR A 109 -7.47 -7.37 9.80
N ALA A 110 -6.24 -7.69 9.42
CA ALA A 110 -5.72 -9.04 9.38
C ALA A 110 -4.64 -9.25 10.43
N HIS A 111 -4.87 -10.19 11.35
CA HIS A 111 -3.93 -10.56 12.39
C HIS A 111 -3.24 -11.88 12.02
N PRO A 112 -1.89 -11.97 12.07
CA PRO A 112 -1.17 -13.19 11.79
C PRO A 112 -1.27 -14.16 12.96
N VAL A 113 -1.40 -15.44 12.65
CA VAL A 113 -1.30 -16.56 13.58
C VAL A 113 -0.24 -17.48 13.04
N ILE A 114 0.81 -17.71 13.83
CA ILE A 114 1.95 -18.53 13.42
C ILE A 114 1.80 -19.90 14.06
N SER A 115 1.79 -20.92 13.22
CA SER A 115 1.78 -22.32 13.64
C SER A 115 3.04 -23.03 13.14
N GLY A 116 3.56 -23.94 13.95
CA GLY A 116 4.66 -24.81 13.56
C GLY A 116 4.12 -26.06 12.86
N GLY A 117 4.52 -26.30 11.62
CA GLY A 117 4.21 -27.52 10.86
C GLY A 117 5.47 -28.35 10.56
N SER A 118 5.28 -29.54 10.00
CA SER A 118 6.37 -30.45 9.60
C SER A 118 7.28 -29.87 8.51
N THR A 119 6.80 -28.88 7.74
CA THR A 119 7.55 -28.19 6.67
C THR A 119 8.04 -26.81 7.08
N GLY A 120 8.02 -26.47 8.37
CA GLY A 120 8.40 -25.17 8.91
C GLY A 120 7.21 -24.36 9.45
N LYS A 121 7.47 -23.08 9.78
CA LYS A 121 6.46 -22.16 10.31
C LYS A 121 5.53 -21.69 9.19
N VAL A 122 4.23 -21.66 9.46
CA VAL A 122 3.20 -21.18 8.53
C VAL A 122 2.48 -20.00 9.17
N VAL A 123 2.37 -18.91 8.41
CA VAL A 123 1.58 -17.73 8.78
C VAL A 123 0.18 -17.88 8.17
N VAL A 124 -0.83 -17.91 9.03
CA VAL A 124 -2.25 -17.83 8.66
C VAL A 124 -2.79 -16.47 9.09
N TRP A 125 -3.72 -15.92 8.33
CA TRP A 125 -4.30 -14.60 8.64
C TRP A 125 -5.76 -14.75 9.07
N LYS A 126 -6.08 -14.23 10.26
CA LYS A 126 -7.44 -14.10 10.77
C LYS A 126 -7.91 -12.67 10.54
N LEU A 127 -9.09 -12.49 9.98
CA LEU A 127 -9.62 -11.20 9.56
C LEU A 127 -10.78 -10.78 10.45
N ILE A 128 -10.80 -9.52 10.86
CA ILE A 128 -11.94 -8.89 11.54
C ILE A 128 -12.42 -7.70 10.69
N GLN A 129 -13.72 -7.63 10.44
CA GLN A 129 -14.30 -6.52 9.70
C GLN A 129 -14.40 -5.28 10.57
N LEU A 130 -13.95 -4.14 10.07
CA LEU A 130 -13.98 -2.86 10.77
C LEU A 130 -14.86 -1.85 10.04
N GLY A 131 -15.19 -0.74 10.70
CA GLY A 131 -15.98 0.33 10.09
C GLY A 131 -17.46 0.01 9.90
N VAL A 132 -17.97 -0.96 10.66
CA VAL A 132 -19.39 -1.36 10.71
C VAL A 132 -19.98 -1.02 12.08
N PRO A 133 -21.29 -0.75 12.19
CA PRO A 133 -21.91 -0.28 13.44
C PRO A 133 -22.17 -1.40 14.47
N TRP A 134 -21.74 -2.64 14.20
CA TRP A 134 -21.88 -3.77 15.11
C TRP A 134 -20.53 -4.43 15.39
N GLN A 135 -20.45 -5.17 16.49
CA GLN A 135 -19.26 -5.92 16.85
C GLN A 135 -19.12 -7.16 15.94
N THR A 136 -17.93 -7.33 15.38
CA THR A 136 -17.54 -8.47 14.54
C THR A 136 -16.44 -9.26 15.23
N GLU A 137 -16.20 -10.51 14.84
CA GLU A 137 -15.13 -11.35 15.40
C GLU A 137 -14.05 -11.64 14.37
N PHE A 138 -12.88 -12.07 14.85
CA PHE A 138 -11.84 -12.60 13.97
C PHE A 138 -12.31 -13.92 13.37
N ALA A 139 -12.22 -14.04 12.05
CA ALA A 139 -12.62 -15.21 11.29
C ALA A 139 -11.58 -15.57 10.22
N ASP A 140 -11.74 -16.73 9.59
CA ASP A 140 -10.93 -17.09 8.43
C ASP A 140 -11.27 -16.20 7.22
N ALA A 141 -10.28 -16.00 6.35
CA ALA A 141 -10.41 -15.14 5.17
C ALA A 141 -11.57 -15.57 4.25
N ASP A 142 -11.95 -16.85 4.27
CA ASP A 142 -13.07 -17.42 3.53
C ASP A 142 -14.40 -16.67 3.77
N LEU A 143 -14.62 -16.16 4.98
CA LEU A 143 -15.81 -15.38 5.29
C LEU A 143 -15.77 -13.99 4.63
N ALA A 144 -14.63 -13.31 4.72
CA ALA A 144 -14.43 -11.98 4.12
C ALA A 144 -14.54 -12.03 2.59
N PHE A 145 -14.02 -13.11 1.99
CA PHE A 145 -13.91 -13.32 0.54
C PHE A 145 -14.99 -14.24 -0.02
N THR A 146 -16.14 -14.39 0.65
CA THR A 146 -17.22 -15.31 0.21
C THR A 146 -17.71 -15.07 -1.22
N ALA A 147 -17.70 -13.82 -1.69
CA ALA A 147 -18.08 -13.45 -3.05
C ALA A 147 -16.97 -13.70 -4.10
N PHE A 148 -15.74 -13.99 -3.68
CA PHE A 148 -14.61 -14.16 -4.59
C PHE A 148 -14.54 -15.60 -5.08
N ILE A 149 -14.20 -15.76 -6.36
CA ILE A 149 -13.99 -17.07 -6.95
C ILE A 149 -12.76 -17.70 -6.32
N ARG A 150 -12.92 -18.91 -5.76
CA ARG A 150 -11.78 -19.69 -5.27
C ARG A 150 -10.87 -20.09 -6.41
N ARG A 151 -9.57 -20.03 -6.16
CA ARG A 151 -8.57 -20.46 -7.11
C ARG A 151 -8.52 -21.98 -7.15
N SER A 152 -8.65 -22.56 -8.34
CA SER A 152 -8.61 -24.02 -8.54
C SER A 152 -7.19 -24.57 -8.67
N ARG A 153 -6.21 -23.71 -8.98
CA ARG A 153 -4.79 -24.08 -9.16
C ARG A 153 -3.89 -23.12 -8.41
N ARG A 154 -3.00 -23.63 -7.57
CA ARG A 154 -1.98 -22.82 -6.90
C ARG A 154 -1.09 -22.13 -7.92
N TYR A 155 -0.73 -20.89 -7.62
CA TYR A 155 0.28 -20.16 -8.38
C TYR A 155 1.56 -20.10 -7.55
N ASN A 156 2.69 -20.43 -8.15
CA ASN A 156 3.96 -20.37 -7.45
C ASN A 156 4.44 -18.91 -7.34
N TYR A 157 4.05 -18.24 -6.26
CA TYR A 157 4.52 -16.91 -5.91
C TYR A 157 5.98 -16.89 -5.44
N LEU A 158 6.53 -18.01 -4.97
CA LEU A 158 7.87 -18.11 -4.37
C LEU A 158 8.96 -18.51 -5.39
N ARG A 159 8.84 -18.02 -6.62
CA ARG A 159 9.69 -18.40 -7.76
C ARG A 159 10.74 -17.37 -8.15
N TYR A 160 10.74 -16.22 -7.50
CA TYR A 160 11.59 -15.10 -7.87
C TYR A 160 12.93 -15.14 -7.15
N SER A 161 13.84 -14.26 -7.56
CA SER A 161 15.13 -14.02 -6.93
C SER A 161 15.38 -12.52 -6.95
N THR A 162 15.01 -11.86 -5.85
CA THR A 162 15.14 -10.40 -5.68
C THR A 162 16.10 -10.13 -4.52
N ASP A 163 17.09 -9.28 -4.73
CA ASP A 163 17.97 -8.81 -3.66
C ASP A 163 17.25 -7.80 -2.77
N VAL A 164 16.95 -8.20 -1.53
CA VAL A 164 16.36 -7.34 -0.49
C VAL A 164 17.33 -7.04 0.64
N SER A 165 18.63 -7.29 0.46
CA SER A 165 19.67 -7.07 1.49
C SER A 165 19.69 -5.64 2.02
N SER A 166 19.32 -4.67 1.17
CA SER A 166 19.34 -3.25 1.51
C SER A 166 18.11 -2.74 2.29
N LEU A 167 17.16 -3.62 2.64
CA LEU A 167 16.07 -3.29 3.57
C LEU A 167 16.57 -3.36 5.02
N SER A 168 16.17 -2.38 5.84
CA SER A 168 16.37 -2.44 7.30
C SER A 168 15.52 -3.56 7.91
N ASP A 169 15.86 -4.01 9.12
CA ASP A 169 15.11 -5.08 9.78
C ASP A 169 13.65 -4.69 10.05
N GLY A 170 13.40 -3.42 10.43
CA GLY A 170 12.05 -2.89 10.58
C GLY A 170 11.26 -2.89 9.26
N ASP A 171 11.92 -2.62 8.14
CA ASP A 171 11.28 -2.67 6.82
C ASP A 171 10.98 -4.11 6.38
N VAL A 172 11.86 -5.05 6.73
CA VAL A 172 11.61 -6.48 6.48
C VAL A 172 10.33 -6.92 7.18
N LEU A 173 10.10 -6.53 8.43
CA LEU A 173 8.87 -6.87 9.17
C LEU A 173 7.61 -6.40 8.43
N VAL A 174 7.58 -5.13 8.01
CA VAL A 174 6.43 -4.53 7.31
C VAL A 174 6.23 -5.17 5.95
N GLN A 175 7.28 -5.22 5.13
CA GLN A 175 7.21 -5.74 3.76
C GLN A 175 6.87 -7.23 3.75
N PHE A 176 7.42 -8.01 4.68
CA PHE A 176 7.06 -9.41 4.84
C PHE A 176 5.57 -9.57 5.16
N SER A 177 5.06 -8.79 6.13
CA SER A 177 3.66 -8.88 6.54
C SER A 177 2.71 -8.54 5.40
N HIS A 178 3.03 -7.51 4.62
CA HIS A 178 2.28 -7.13 3.43
C HIS A 178 2.32 -8.24 2.37
N GLU A 179 3.51 -8.65 1.93
CA GLU A 179 3.66 -9.60 0.83
C GLU A 179 3.14 -10.99 1.20
N ASN A 180 3.37 -11.44 2.44
CA ASN A 180 2.84 -12.72 2.93
C ASN A 180 1.30 -12.72 2.96
N LEU A 181 0.67 -11.63 3.43
CA LEU A 181 -0.79 -11.48 3.39
C LEU A 181 -1.32 -11.50 1.95
N ARG A 182 -0.67 -10.77 1.03
CA ARG A 182 -1.04 -10.75 -0.39
C ARG A 182 -1.03 -12.15 -0.99
N VAL A 183 0.09 -12.88 -0.81
CA VAL A 183 0.26 -14.24 -1.31
C VAL A 183 -0.74 -15.19 -0.64
N PHE A 184 -0.99 -15.04 0.67
CA PHE A 184 -1.97 -15.84 1.40
C PHE A 184 -3.39 -15.71 0.80
N ILE A 185 -3.82 -14.49 0.46
CA ILE A 185 -5.13 -14.26 -0.17
C ILE A 185 -5.14 -14.75 -1.61
N GLU A 186 -4.14 -14.38 -2.41
CA GLU A 186 -4.13 -14.69 -3.84
C GLU A 186 -3.94 -16.19 -4.13
N ASP A 187 -3.29 -16.96 -3.25
CA ASP A 187 -3.21 -18.42 -3.40
C ASP A 187 -4.58 -19.10 -3.25
N ARG A 188 -5.52 -18.44 -2.55
CA ARG A 188 -6.88 -18.97 -2.28
C ARG A 188 -7.94 -18.39 -3.21
N PHE A 189 -7.82 -17.14 -3.63
CA PHE A 189 -8.87 -16.41 -4.36
C PHE A 189 -8.37 -15.80 -5.66
N MET A 190 -9.24 -15.77 -6.66
CA MET A 190 -9.04 -15.03 -7.91
C MET A 190 -9.41 -13.57 -7.68
N CYS A 191 -8.42 -12.68 -7.73
CA CYS A 191 -8.60 -11.26 -7.52
C CYS A 191 -7.71 -10.43 -8.45
N GLU A 192 -8.15 -9.20 -8.72
CA GLU A 192 -7.27 -8.11 -9.08
C GLU A 192 -6.79 -7.45 -7.78
N THR A 193 -5.48 -7.29 -7.64
CA THR A 193 -4.85 -6.78 -6.41
C THR A 193 -4.15 -5.47 -6.67
N SER A 194 -4.32 -4.50 -5.78
CA SER A 194 -3.56 -3.25 -5.75
C SER A 194 -3.09 -2.95 -4.34
N ASP A 195 -1.94 -2.31 -4.23
CA ASP A 195 -1.39 -1.75 -3.00
C ASP A 195 -2.19 -0.53 -2.50
N ILE A 196 -2.21 -0.40 -1.17
CA ILE A 196 -2.43 0.85 -0.46
C ILE A 196 -1.09 1.18 0.21
N ASP A 197 -0.32 2.12 -0.35
CA ASP A 197 1.03 2.46 0.12
C ASP A 197 1.03 3.01 1.55
N GLY A 198 -0.08 3.63 1.93
CA GLY A 198 -0.32 4.14 3.27
C GLY A 198 -1.66 4.84 3.35
N ILE A 199 -2.02 5.25 4.56
CA ILE A 199 -3.18 6.10 4.80
C ILE A 199 -2.77 7.17 5.79
N VAL A 200 -2.96 8.44 5.44
CA VAL A 200 -2.80 9.57 6.35
C VAL A 200 -4.15 9.86 7.01
N TRP A 201 -4.14 9.96 8.34
CA TRP A 201 -5.29 10.40 9.13
C TRP A 201 -5.30 11.93 9.21
N GLY A 202 -6.23 12.57 8.52
CA GLY A 202 -6.58 13.98 8.70
C GLY A 202 -7.56 14.18 9.85
N GLU A 203 -7.72 15.43 10.29
CA GLU A 203 -8.76 15.76 11.29
C GLU A 203 -10.17 15.63 10.69
N ARG A 204 -10.31 15.96 9.41
CA ARG A 204 -11.59 15.99 8.69
C ARG A 204 -11.76 14.83 7.71
N TYR A 205 -10.67 14.38 7.11
CA TYR A 205 -10.69 13.44 6.00
C TYR A 205 -9.69 12.30 6.19
N THR A 206 -9.95 11.18 5.52
CA THR A 206 -9.04 10.05 5.42
C THR A 206 -8.34 10.10 4.07
N TYR A 207 -7.02 9.90 4.06
CA TYR A 207 -6.21 10.07 2.87
C TYR A 207 -5.41 8.81 2.49
N PRO A 208 -5.94 7.89 1.67
CA PRO A 208 -5.10 6.91 1.01
C PRO A 208 -4.06 7.63 0.17
N ILE A 209 -2.80 7.20 0.30
CA ILE A 209 -1.69 7.85 -0.37
C ILE A 209 -1.10 6.92 -1.42
N GLU A 210 -0.64 7.53 -2.52
CA GLU A 210 0.28 6.91 -3.46
C GLU A 210 1.65 7.56 -3.25
N ILE A 211 2.68 6.76 -2.98
CA ILE A 211 4.05 7.21 -2.79
C ILE A 211 4.87 6.84 -4.02
N LYS A 212 5.59 7.82 -4.57
CA LYS A 212 6.60 7.56 -5.60
C LYS A 212 7.88 8.33 -5.32
N GLU A 213 9.01 7.73 -5.69
CA GLU A 213 10.28 8.45 -5.77
C GLU A 213 10.50 8.96 -7.20
N LYS A 214 10.77 10.26 -7.35
CA LYS A 214 10.88 10.90 -8.67
C LYS A 214 11.90 12.03 -8.67
N ALA A 215 12.66 12.14 -9.75
CA ALA A 215 13.32 13.39 -10.15
C ALA A 215 12.38 14.17 -11.08
N PRO A 216 12.30 15.50 -11.00
CA PRO A 216 11.47 16.29 -11.90
C PRO A 216 11.96 16.16 -13.34
N ALA A 217 11.06 15.86 -14.25
CA ALA A 217 11.33 15.93 -15.68
C ALA A 217 11.04 17.36 -16.18
N ARG A 218 11.60 17.74 -17.33
CA ARG A 218 11.39 19.06 -17.93
C ARG A 218 10.66 18.94 -19.27
N ASP A 219 9.72 19.85 -19.50
CA ASP A 219 8.96 19.99 -20.74
C ASP A 219 8.86 21.49 -21.08
N ASN A 220 8.80 21.83 -22.36
CA ASN A 220 8.80 23.23 -22.79
C ASN A 220 7.49 23.97 -22.45
N ASP A 221 6.36 23.25 -22.42
CA ASP A 221 5.04 23.84 -22.19
C ASP A 221 4.69 23.84 -20.69
N ILE A 222 5.11 22.80 -19.96
CA ILE A 222 4.75 22.58 -18.56
C ILE A 222 5.83 23.08 -17.58
N GLY A 223 7.09 23.15 -18.02
CA GLY A 223 8.23 23.37 -17.13
C GLY A 223 8.66 22.08 -16.42
N GLU A 224 8.99 22.16 -15.13
CA GLU A 224 9.27 20.97 -14.32
C GLU A 224 7.97 20.21 -13.98
N TRP A 225 7.99 18.89 -14.09
CA TRP A 225 6.81 18.04 -13.86
C TRP A 225 7.15 16.66 -13.28
N PHE A 226 6.15 16.05 -12.64
CA PHE A 226 6.18 14.66 -12.18
C PHE A 226 5.17 13.81 -12.96
N GLY A 227 5.59 12.60 -13.33
CA GLY A 227 4.75 11.63 -14.03
C GLY A 227 4.11 10.62 -13.09
N LEU A 228 2.79 10.51 -13.17
CA LEU A 228 2.00 9.47 -12.53
C LEU A 228 1.41 8.52 -13.58
N ASP A 229 1.62 7.21 -13.42
CA ASP A 229 1.04 6.22 -14.32
C ASP A 229 -0.49 6.23 -14.25
N THR A 230 -1.14 5.88 -15.36
CA THR A 230 -2.61 5.90 -15.46
C THR A 230 -3.28 4.99 -14.42
N GLY A 231 -2.70 3.83 -14.08
CA GLY A 231 -3.25 2.90 -13.08
C GLY A 231 -3.39 3.55 -11.69
N PRO A 232 -2.30 4.01 -11.07
CA PRO A 232 -2.34 4.80 -9.84
C PRO A 232 -3.26 6.03 -9.92
N PHE A 233 -3.26 6.77 -11.04
CA PHE A 233 -4.19 7.90 -11.21
C PHE A 233 -5.66 7.46 -11.10
N VAL A 234 -6.05 6.37 -11.78
CA VAL A 234 -7.41 5.81 -11.71
C VAL A 234 -7.73 5.31 -10.30
N LYS A 235 -6.75 4.72 -9.59
CA LYS A 235 -6.90 4.30 -8.18
C LYS A 235 -7.20 5.50 -7.27
N LEU A 236 -6.42 6.56 -7.38
CA LEU A 236 -6.63 7.80 -6.61
C LEU A 236 -7.99 8.45 -6.95
N ALA A 237 -8.38 8.44 -8.23
CA ALA A 237 -9.67 8.92 -8.69
C ALA A 237 -10.82 8.09 -8.10
N HIS A 238 -10.69 6.76 -8.02
CA HIS A 238 -11.70 5.88 -7.43
C HIS A 238 -11.97 6.23 -5.97
N TYR A 239 -10.91 6.53 -5.20
CA TYR A 239 -11.05 6.96 -3.81
C TYR A 239 -11.77 8.31 -3.69
N ALA A 240 -11.41 9.28 -4.54
CA ALA A 240 -11.94 10.65 -4.47
C ALA A 240 -13.35 10.80 -5.09
N ALA A 241 -13.70 10.00 -6.09
CA ALA A 241 -14.92 10.19 -6.88
C ALA A 241 -16.21 9.75 -6.17
N ARG A 242 -16.13 8.95 -5.11
CA ARG A 242 -17.30 8.45 -4.40
C ARG A 242 -17.59 9.34 -3.19
N ARG A 243 -18.86 9.73 -3.03
CA ARG A 243 -19.35 10.57 -1.92
C ARG A 243 -18.86 9.98 -0.58
N GLY A 244 -18.09 10.74 0.18
CA GLY A 244 -17.56 10.32 1.47
C GLY A 244 -16.44 11.24 1.94
N ASN A 245 -15.82 10.86 3.07
CA ASN A 245 -14.69 11.60 3.64
C ASN A 245 -13.33 11.05 3.17
N LEU A 246 -13.30 10.35 2.04
CA LEU A 246 -12.10 9.78 1.46
C LEU A 246 -11.56 10.72 0.38
N HIS A 247 -10.42 11.34 0.66
CA HIS A 247 -9.65 12.12 -0.30
C HIS A 247 -8.36 11.37 -0.57
N SER A 248 -7.65 11.61 -1.65
CA SER A 248 -6.41 10.86 -1.91
C SER A 248 -5.25 11.81 -2.16
N LEU A 249 -4.05 11.39 -1.72
CA LEU A 249 -2.83 12.18 -1.86
C LEU A 249 -1.87 11.47 -2.80
N PHE A 250 -1.22 12.25 -3.65
CA PHE A 250 -0.02 11.82 -4.33
C PHE A 250 1.19 12.43 -3.62
N VAL A 251 2.05 11.56 -3.08
CA VAL A 251 3.25 11.92 -2.33
C VAL A 251 4.48 11.57 -3.16
N VAL A 252 5.39 12.54 -3.28
CA VAL A 252 6.64 12.40 -4.02
C VAL A 252 7.82 12.53 -3.08
N ARG A 253 8.65 11.48 -3.01
CA ARG A 253 10.03 11.59 -2.52
C ARG A 253 10.85 12.22 -3.64
N GLU A 254 11.08 13.53 -3.57
CA GLU A 254 11.87 14.24 -4.58
C GLU A 254 13.34 13.86 -4.41
N ILE A 255 13.96 13.39 -5.49
CA ILE A 255 15.40 13.13 -5.57
C ILE A 255 16.05 14.09 -6.57
N GLU A 256 17.34 14.35 -6.39
CA GLU A 256 18.10 15.23 -7.30
C GLU A 256 18.14 14.68 -8.73
N ASP A 257 18.56 13.42 -8.88
CA ASP A 257 18.61 12.73 -10.16
C ASP A 257 18.49 11.20 -9.99
N PRO A 258 18.09 10.45 -11.02
CA PRO A 258 17.92 9.00 -10.94
C PRO A 258 19.20 8.18 -10.66
N ALA A 259 20.39 8.74 -10.92
CA ALA A 259 21.67 8.05 -10.75
C ALA A 259 22.19 8.14 -9.31
N THR A 260 22.19 9.33 -8.71
CA THR A 260 22.64 9.52 -7.32
C THR A 260 21.54 9.22 -6.31
N ARG A 261 20.28 9.50 -6.68
CA ARG A 261 19.08 9.34 -5.83
C ARG A 261 19.17 10.09 -4.49
N THR A 262 19.98 11.14 -4.43
CA THR A 262 20.10 12.02 -3.26
C THR A 262 18.73 12.58 -2.89
N PHE A 263 18.32 12.38 -1.64
CA PHE A 263 17.05 12.90 -1.13
C PHE A 263 17.06 14.42 -1.11
N LYS A 264 16.02 15.04 -1.65
CA LYS A 264 15.86 16.50 -1.66
C LYS A 264 14.80 16.95 -0.66
N ARG A 265 13.58 16.42 -0.77
CA ARG A 265 12.44 16.76 0.10
C ARG A 265 11.25 15.82 -0.12
N TRP A 266 10.26 15.92 0.74
CA TRP A 266 8.93 15.33 0.53
C TRP A 266 7.97 16.37 -0.04
N LEU A 267 7.30 16.02 -1.13
CA LEU A 267 6.29 16.83 -1.78
C LEU A 267 4.96 16.07 -1.77
N PHE A 268 3.84 16.80 -1.81
CA PHE A 268 2.54 16.18 -2.01
C PHE A 268 1.54 17.09 -2.69
N THR A 269 0.49 16.48 -3.22
CA THR A 269 -0.69 17.17 -3.74
C THR A 269 -1.95 16.34 -3.48
N GLU A 270 -3.09 17.01 -3.30
CA GLU A 270 -4.40 16.38 -3.19
C GLU A 270 -4.91 16.01 -4.58
N PHE A 271 -5.68 14.93 -4.69
CA PHE A 271 -6.15 14.45 -5.98
C PHE A 271 -6.97 15.50 -6.77
N ASP A 272 -7.79 16.31 -6.11
CA ASP A 272 -8.58 17.33 -6.80
C ASP A 272 -7.70 18.37 -7.50
N LYS A 273 -6.61 18.80 -6.83
CA LYS A 273 -5.60 19.69 -7.43
C LYS A 273 -4.82 18.95 -8.52
N LEU A 274 -4.43 17.71 -8.26
CA LEU A 274 -3.76 16.87 -9.25
C LEU A 274 -4.58 16.75 -10.54
N ALA A 275 -5.88 16.46 -10.44
CA ALA A 275 -6.79 16.30 -11.56
C ALA A 275 -7.02 17.63 -12.31
N GLN A 276 -7.04 18.76 -11.60
CA GLN A 276 -7.15 20.09 -12.21
C GLN A 276 -5.94 20.42 -13.11
N TYR A 277 -4.73 20.08 -12.68
CA TYR A 277 -3.49 20.43 -13.38
C TYR A 277 -2.93 19.31 -14.27
N ALA A 278 -3.51 18.12 -14.20
CA ALA A 278 -3.14 16.97 -15.03
C ALA A 278 -3.30 17.30 -16.52
N SER A 279 -2.28 17.00 -17.33
CA SER A 279 -2.40 17.01 -18.79
C SER A 279 -3.45 15.98 -19.24
N TRP A 280 -4.53 16.43 -19.90
CA TRP A 280 -5.60 15.55 -20.39
C TRP A 280 -5.19 14.68 -21.58
N VAL A 281 -4.04 14.98 -22.20
CA VAL A 281 -3.43 14.16 -23.25
C VAL A 281 -2.33 13.31 -22.60
N PRO A 282 -2.57 12.00 -22.36
CA PRO A 282 -1.52 11.11 -21.89
C PRO A 282 -0.45 10.93 -22.97
N ARG A 283 0.82 10.84 -22.55
CA ARG A 283 1.96 10.56 -23.45
C ARG A 283 2.79 9.41 -22.87
N SER A 284 3.60 8.78 -23.70
CA SER A 284 4.61 7.82 -23.23
C SER A 284 5.56 8.48 -22.23
N GLY A 285 5.90 7.80 -21.14
CA GLY A 285 6.93 8.26 -20.20
C GLY A 285 8.29 8.53 -20.89
N GLY A 286 9.06 9.49 -20.38
CA GLY A 286 10.40 9.81 -20.87
C GLY A 286 11.48 8.80 -20.43
N GLN A 287 12.68 8.89 -21.01
CA GLN A 287 13.82 7.98 -20.75
C GLN A 287 14.25 7.87 -19.26
N SER A 288 13.95 8.87 -18.42
CA SER A 288 14.22 8.84 -16.97
C SER A 288 13.27 7.94 -16.18
N MET A 289 12.29 7.32 -16.85
CA MET A 289 11.21 6.53 -16.25
C MET A 289 11.32 5.09 -16.75
N GLY A 290 12.32 4.37 -16.24
CA GLY A 290 12.57 2.98 -16.59
C GLY A 290 11.40 2.08 -16.19
N GLY A 291 10.52 1.75 -17.13
CA GLY A 291 9.48 0.74 -16.95
C GLY A 291 8.33 0.88 -17.94
N SER A 292 8.41 0.19 -19.09
CA SER A 292 7.37 0.09 -20.13
C SER A 292 6.95 1.43 -20.77
N THR A 293 6.38 1.36 -21.97
CA THR A 293 5.66 2.45 -22.64
C THR A 293 4.34 2.76 -21.90
N SER A 294 4.39 3.04 -20.60
CA SER A 294 3.21 3.38 -19.82
C SER A 294 2.75 4.80 -20.16
N MET A 295 1.43 4.96 -20.29
CA MET A 295 0.80 6.27 -20.41
C MET A 295 0.84 6.97 -19.06
N VAL A 296 1.48 8.14 -19.03
CA VAL A 296 1.61 8.95 -17.82
C VAL A 296 0.75 10.21 -17.90
N VAL A 297 0.18 10.56 -16.76
CA VAL A 297 -0.37 11.88 -16.49
C VAL A 297 0.78 12.77 -16.03
N ARG A 298 1.02 13.86 -16.76
CA ARG A 298 2.04 14.86 -16.42
C ARG A 298 1.43 15.89 -15.50
N ILE A 299 2.05 16.12 -14.36
CA ILE A 299 1.58 17.06 -13.34
C ILE A 299 2.67 18.10 -13.11
N PRO A 300 2.40 19.41 -13.29
CA PRO A 300 3.38 20.46 -13.01
C PRO A 300 3.91 20.36 -11.59
N ARG A 301 5.23 20.51 -11.40
CA ARG A 301 5.87 20.48 -10.07
C ARG A 301 5.30 21.56 -9.15
N THR A 302 4.85 22.69 -9.71
CA THR A 302 4.19 23.80 -8.99
C THR A 302 2.83 23.43 -8.38
N ALA A 303 2.20 22.33 -8.80
CA ALA A 303 0.97 21.81 -8.19
C ALA A 303 1.24 21.04 -6.89
N PHE A 304 2.51 20.83 -6.52
CA PHE A 304 2.91 20.18 -5.30
C PHE A 304 3.38 21.20 -4.27
N ARG A 305 3.10 20.90 -3.00
CA ARG A 305 3.63 21.63 -1.86
C ARG A 305 4.54 20.74 -1.03
N GLU A 306 5.44 21.36 -0.28
CA GLU A 306 6.31 20.64 0.64
C GLU A 306 5.48 20.02 1.76
N LEU A 307 5.76 18.74 2.06
CA LEU A 307 5.15 18.06 3.18
C LEU A 307 6.00 18.32 4.42
N ASP A 308 5.60 19.27 5.25
CA ASP A 308 6.23 19.56 6.54
C ASP A 308 5.21 19.40 7.70
N ALA A 309 5.64 19.69 8.93
CA ALA A 309 4.77 19.62 10.11
C ALA A 309 3.55 20.56 10.02
N LYS A 310 3.68 21.70 9.32
CA LYS A 310 2.57 22.64 9.13
C LYS A 310 1.57 22.07 8.13
N ALA A 311 2.05 21.58 7.00
CA ALA A 311 1.24 20.98 5.96
C ALA A 311 0.48 19.76 6.48
N LEU A 312 1.10 18.90 7.30
CA LEU A 312 0.41 17.80 7.96
C LEU A 312 -0.75 18.26 8.85
N LYS A 313 -0.63 19.39 9.56
CA LYS A 313 -1.73 19.93 10.39
C LYS A 313 -2.90 20.46 9.57
N GLU A 314 -2.66 20.87 8.33
CA GLU A 314 -3.69 21.38 7.42
C GLU A 314 -4.45 20.26 6.68
N ILE A 315 -3.91 19.03 6.71
CA ILE A 315 -4.53 17.79 6.22
C ILE A 315 -5.34 17.16 7.36
#